data_AF-A0A4D9ESY5-F1
#
_entry.id   AF-A0A4D9ESY5-F1
#
_cell.length_a   1.000
_cell.length_b   1.000
_cell.length_c   1.000
_cell.angle_alpha   90.00
_cell.angle_beta   90.00
_cell.angle_gamma   90.00
#
_symmetry.space_group_name_H-M   'P 1'
#
loop_
_entity.id
_entity.type
_entity.pdbx_description
1 polymer ?
#
loop_
_entity_poly.entity_id
_entity_poly.type
_entity_poly.pdbx_seq_one_letter_code
_entity_poly.pdbx_strand_id
1 'polypeptide(L)'
;MLGNYVIAACTEAFQSIDMAIQEGIHPCLGAVDLVPIYPLLNVGVEECGKVAQSIAEILTLRVPGCSMFLFGQADQPEKRSLVQRRKQLGWFKGRDFKSMEVNPDIGAVPSQRYGLTGVGASPYVMNCNVTIDSQDMATGKDIARAIRGSNTRGLKGVQTMAFPHNGKIEIACNVESFEDQDNTMTAHEDSGYISYCVLGKTFSYVSPQSIEAQIKKLASDYGINTARTALVGFTPEECKHCATYALKKGIGEFWRMRGGMFM
;
A
#
# COMPACT_ATOMS: atom_id res chain seq x y z
N MET A 1 -5.11 -6.07 21.80
CA MET A 1 -5.58 -6.19 20.40
C MET A 1 -4.74 -5.27 19.50
N LEU A 2 -4.57 -5.64 18.22
CA LEU A 2 -3.77 -4.90 17.21
C LEU A 2 -4.03 -3.38 17.22
N GLY A 3 -5.30 -2.97 17.27
CA GLY A 3 -5.68 -1.55 17.22
C GLY A 3 -4.99 -0.68 18.26
N ASN A 4 -4.80 -1.15 19.50
CA ASN A 4 -4.14 -0.36 20.54
C ASN A 4 -2.67 -0.03 20.19
N TYR A 5 -1.96 -0.97 19.56
CA TYR A 5 -0.57 -0.77 19.14
C TYR A 5 -0.48 0.18 17.94
N VAL A 6 -1.41 0.06 16.99
CA VAL A 6 -1.50 0.99 15.85
C VAL A 6 -1.81 2.40 16.34
N ILE A 7 -2.76 2.56 17.27
CA ILE A 7 -3.12 3.86 17.86
C ILE A 7 -1.91 4.47 18.56
N ALA A 8 -1.16 3.69 19.35
CA ALA A 8 0.04 4.16 20.03
C ALA A 8 1.11 4.65 19.04
N ALA A 9 1.40 3.87 18.00
CA ALA A 9 2.37 4.24 16.96
C ALA A 9 1.95 5.50 16.19
N CYS A 10 0.67 5.61 15.82
CA CYS A 10 0.15 6.79 15.13
C CYS A 10 0.17 8.03 16.04
N THR A 11 -0.16 7.88 17.32
CA THR A 11 -0.10 8.98 18.29
C THR A 11 1.31 9.54 18.40
N GLU A 12 2.32 8.68 18.50
CA GLU A 12 3.73 9.07 18.49
C GLU A 12 4.11 9.77 17.18
N ALA A 13 3.72 9.21 16.03
CA ALA A 13 4.01 9.82 14.73
C ALA A 13 3.42 11.23 14.59
N PHE A 14 2.18 11.46 15.06
CA PHE A 14 1.57 12.80 15.03
C PHE A 14 2.26 13.79 16.00
N GLN A 15 2.86 13.32 17.09
CA GLN A 15 3.65 14.19 17.97
C GLN A 15 4.99 14.56 17.32
N SER A 16 5.62 13.61 16.67
CA SER A 16 7.00 13.71 16.20
C SER A 16 7.16 14.24 14.77
N ILE A 17 6.15 14.11 13.91
CA ILE A 17 6.23 14.50 12.49
C ILE A 17 5.39 15.75 12.23
N ASP A 18 6.01 16.73 11.56
CA ASP A 18 5.34 17.92 11.06
C ASP A 18 5.33 17.94 9.53
N MET A 19 4.15 17.74 8.95
CA MET A 19 3.97 17.72 7.48
C MET A 19 4.20 19.08 6.83
N ALA A 20 4.25 20.19 7.58
CA ALA A 20 4.51 21.52 7.02
C ALA A 20 5.93 21.67 6.47
N ILE A 21 6.87 20.87 6.98
CA ILE A 21 8.29 20.89 6.59
C ILE A 21 8.74 19.58 5.94
N GLN A 22 7.84 18.62 5.78
CA GLN A 22 8.18 17.32 5.24
C GLN A 22 8.44 17.38 3.73
N GLU A 23 9.53 16.76 3.29
CA GLU A 23 9.93 16.60 1.89
C GLU A 23 10.14 15.12 1.55
N GLY A 24 9.88 14.74 0.30
CA GLY A 24 10.00 13.36 -0.14
C GLY A 24 9.59 13.18 -1.59
N ILE A 25 10.17 12.17 -2.24
CA ILE A 25 9.91 11.84 -3.65
C ILE A 25 8.58 11.11 -3.86
N HIS A 26 8.09 10.39 -2.84
CA HIS A 26 6.79 9.76 -2.86
C HIS A 26 5.72 10.76 -2.40
N PRO A 27 4.56 10.83 -3.09
CA PRO A 27 3.46 11.63 -2.59
C PRO A 27 3.02 11.08 -1.22
N CYS A 28 2.76 12.00 -0.30
CA CYS A 28 2.38 11.73 1.07
C CYS A 28 1.49 12.89 1.52
N LEU A 29 0.31 12.58 2.04
CA LEU A 29 -0.65 13.57 2.52
C LEU A 29 -0.73 13.66 4.04
N GLY A 30 -0.19 12.71 4.81
CA GLY A 30 -0.32 12.71 6.27
C GLY A 30 0.98 12.38 6.99
N ALA A 31 1.14 12.92 8.20
CA ALA A 31 2.22 12.53 9.12
C ALA A 31 2.21 11.00 9.34
N VAL A 32 1.01 10.44 9.39
CA VAL A 32 0.74 9.04 9.06
C VAL A 32 -0.02 9.04 7.74
N ASP A 33 0.58 8.61 6.62
CA ASP A 33 -0.13 8.65 5.32
C ASP A 33 -1.24 7.58 5.25
N LEU A 34 -0.93 6.35 5.67
CA LEU A 34 -1.81 5.21 5.48
C LEU A 34 -1.71 4.19 6.62
N VAL A 35 -2.86 3.72 7.08
CA VAL A 35 -3.03 2.67 8.08
C VAL A 35 -3.95 1.57 7.49
N PRO A 36 -3.40 0.66 6.69
CA PRO A 36 -4.17 -0.46 6.17
C PRO A 36 -4.19 -1.63 7.17
N ILE A 37 -5.35 -2.27 7.31
CA ILE A 37 -5.53 -3.49 8.08
C ILE A 37 -5.86 -4.64 7.12
N TYR A 38 -4.96 -5.62 7.04
CA TYR A 38 -5.09 -6.76 6.14
C TYR A 38 -5.39 -8.05 6.90
N PRO A 39 -6.27 -8.93 6.36
CA PRO A 39 -6.47 -10.26 6.92
C PRO A 39 -5.31 -11.20 6.54
N LEU A 40 -4.77 -11.92 7.53
CA LEU A 40 -3.68 -12.88 7.33
C LEU A 40 -4.07 -14.33 7.69
N LEU A 41 -4.84 -14.51 8.77
CA LEU A 41 -5.25 -15.81 9.26
C LEU A 41 -6.49 -15.68 10.14
N ASN A 42 -7.49 -16.53 9.90
CA ASN A 42 -8.69 -16.68 10.73
C ASN A 42 -9.48 -15.38 11.01
N VAL A 43 -9.34 -14.35 10.17
CA VAL A 43 -10.05 -13.07 10.28
C VAL A 43 -10.47 -12.59 8.88
N GLY A 44 -11.71 -12.13 8.74
CA GLY A 44 -12.24 -11.62 7.47
C GLY A 44 -11.82 -10.18 7.20
N VAL A 45 -11.89 -9.75 5.93
CA VAL A 45 -11.62 -8.34 5.56
C VAL A 45 -12.64 -7.41 6.22
N GLU A 46 -13.87 -7.88 6.39
CA GLU A 46 -14.98 -7.15 7.00
C GLU A 46 -14.71 -6.85 8.49
N GLU A 47 -14.14 -7.79 9.22
CA GLU A 47 -13.72 -7.60 10.62
C GLU A 47 -12.51 -6.66 10.71
N CYS A 48 -11.57 -6.77 9.77
CA CYS A 48 -10.48 -5.79 9.63
C CYS A 48 -11.02 -4.37 9.40
N GLY A 49 -12.11 -4.22 8.64
CA GLY A 49 -12.80 -2.95 8.42
C GLY A 49 -13.33 -2.33 9.71
N LYS A 50 -13.94 -3.14 10.59
CA LYS A 50 -14.40 -2.68 11.91
C LYS A 50 -13.23 -2.22 12.79
N VAL A 51 -12.11 -2.95 12.76
CA VAL A 51 -10.88 -2.56 13.46
C VAL A 51 -10.34 -1.23 12.93
N ALA A 52 -10.31 -1.05 11.60
CA ALA A 52 -9.87 0.19 10.97
C ALA A 52 -10.75 1.40 11.34
N GLN A 53 -12.08 1.23 11.33
CA GLN A 53 -13.01 2.28 11.79
C GLN A 53 -12.76 2.67 13.25
N SER A 54 -12.65 1.68 14.14
CA SER A 54 -12.37 1.92 15.56
C SER A 54 -11.04 2.64 15.78
N ILE A 55 -9.99 2.30 15.01
CA ILE A 55 -8.71 3.00 15.06
C ILE A 55 -8.87 4.48 14.66
N ALA A 56 -9.57 4.77 13.56
CA ALA A 56 -9.77 6.13 13.08
C ALA A 56 -10.56 7.00 14.07
N GLU A 57 -11.64 6.45 14.63
CA GLU A 57 -12.44 7.12 15.68
C GLU A 57 -11.60 7.43 16.92
N ILE A 58 -10.87 6.44 17.45
CA ILE A 58 -10.06 6.64 18.66
C ILE A 58 -8.91 7.62 18.41
N LEU A 59 -8.27 7.58 17.25
CA LEU A 59 -7.18 8.51 16.92
C LEU A 59 -7.65 9.96 16.88
N THR A 60 -8.79 10.24 16.25
CA THR A 60 -9.33 11.61 16.18
C THR A 60 -9.76 12.15 17.55
N LEU A 61 -10.16 11.27 18.48
CA LEU A 61 -10.40 11.64 19.88
C LEU A 61 -9.11 11.89 20.67
N ARG A 62 -8.04 11.11 20.42
CA ARG A 62 -6.76 11.21 21.16
C ARG A 62 -5.84 12.30 20.66
N VAL A 63 -5.91 12.62 19.37
CA VAL A 63 -5.04 13.59 18.70
C VAL A 63 -5.91 14.66 18.05
N PRO A 64 -6.31 15.71 18.82
CA PRO A 64 -7.15 16.77 18.30
C PRO A 64 -6.51 17.44 17.07
N GLY A 65 -7.31 17.59 16.01
CA GLY A 65 -6.88 18.21 14.76
C GLY A 65 -6.31 17.25 13.71
N CYS A 66 -6.16 15.96 14.02
CA CYS A 66 -5.92 14.97 12.97
C CYS A 66 -7.21 14.64 12.21
N SER A 67 -7.04 14.17 10.97
CA SER A 67 -8.12 13.98 10.00
C SER A 67 -7.90 12.69 9.24
N MET A 68 -8.98 11.96 9.01
CA MET A 68 -8.93 10.62 8.46
C MET A 68 -9.86 10.51 7.24
N PHE A 69 -9.43 9.82 6.19
CA PHE A 69 -10.34 9.25 5.21
C PHE A 69 -10.33 7.72 5.31
N LEU A 70 -11.50 7.13 5.13
CA LEU A 70 -11.73 5.71 5.13
C LEU A 70 -11.64 5.14 3.72
N PHE A 71 -11.21 3.89 3.61
CA PHE A 71 -11.22 3.12 2.37
C PHE A 71 -11.47 1.63 2.62
N GLY A 72 -11.83 0.92 1.56
CA GLY A 72 -12.12 -0.51 1.56
C GLY A 72 -13.26 -0.85 2.52
N GLN A 73 -13.14 -1.92 3.30
CA GLN A 73 -14.19 -2.35 4.23
C GLN A 73 -14.44 -1.37 5.40
N ALA A 74 -13.60 -0.35 5.59
CA ALA A 74 -13.88 0.72 6.55
C ALA A 74 -14.77 1.82 5.98
N ASP A 75 -14.79 2.01 4.66
CA ASP A 75 -15.60 3.01 3.97
C ASP A 75 -16.99 2.43 3.73
N GLN A 76 -17.96 2.70 4.61
CA GLN A 76 -19.31 2.16 4.50
C GLN A 76 -20.31 3.27 4.17
N PRO A 77 -21.33 2.99 3.31
CA PRO A 77 -21.62 1.71 2.65
C PRO A 77 -20.87 1.45 1.33
N GLU A 78 -20.15 2.43 0.77
CA GLU A 78 -19.68 2.38 -0.62
C GLU A 78 -18.48 1.46 -0.86
N LYS A 79 -17.70 1.16 0.17
CA LYS A 79 -16.51 0.29 0.16
C LYS A 79 -15.49 0.67 -0.91
N ARG A 80 -15.31 1.98 -1.16
CA ARG A 80 -14.43 2.46 -2.24
C ARG A 80 -12.99 2.05 -1.97
N SER A 81 -12.29 1.63 -3.01
CA SER A 81 -10.87 1.26 -2.91
C SER A 81 -9.99 2.46 -2.54
N LEU A 82 -8.78 2.18 -2.07
CA LEU A 82 -7.80 3.22 -1.75
C LEU A 82 -7.55 4.14 -2.96
N VAL A 83 -7.50 3.58 -4.18
CA VAL A 83 -7.33 4.39 -5.40
C VAL A 83 -8.52 5.31 -5.66
N GLN A 84 -9.74 4.81 -5.49
CA GLN A 84 -10.94 5.62 -5.69
C GLN A 84 -10.95 6.78 -4.70
N ARG A 85 -10.65 6.52 -3.42
CA ARG A 85 -10.57 7.56 -2.37
C ARG A 85 -9.44 8.55 -2.62
N ARG A 86 -8.22 8.08 -2.95
CA ARG A 86 -7.09 8.96 -3.31
C ARG A 86 -7.40 9.86 -4.51
N LYS A 87 -8.09 9.34 -5.54
CA LYS A 87 -8.54 10.15 -6.69
C LYS A 87 -9.58 11.19 -6.28
N GLN A 88 -10.60 10.78 -5.51
CA GLN A 88 -11.66 11.67 -5.02
C GLN A 88 -11.10 12.83 -4.20
N LEU A 89 -10.14 12.55 -3.33
CA LEU A 89 -9.53 13.53 -2.43
C LEU A 89 -8.40 14.33 -3.09
N GLY A 90 -8.10 14.09 -4.37
CA GLY A 90 -7.00 14.76 -5.07
C GLY A 90 -5.62 14.46 -4.48
N TRP A 91 -5.39 13.27 -3.91
CA TRP A 91 -4.16 12.88 -3.19
C TRP A 91 -2.86 13.10 -3.99
N PHE A 92 -2.95 13.05 -5.32
CA PHE A 92 -1.81 13.26 -6.23
C PHE A 92 -1.59 14.72 -6.65
N LYS A 93 -2.45 15.66 -6.23
CA LYS A 93 -2.39 17.08 -6.63
C LYS A 93 -1.44 17.93 -5.76
N GLY A 94 -1.01 17.43 -4.60
CA GLY A 94 -0.06 18.12 -3.72
C GLY A 94 -0.52 18.18 -2.27
N ARG A 95 0.27 18.83 -1.41
CA ARG A 95 0.05 18.94 0.04
C ARG A 95 -0.66 20.24 0.47
N ASP A 96 -1.09 21.06 -0.49
CA ASP A 96 -1.78 22.32 -0.18
C ASP A 96 -3.26 22.09 0.11
N PHE A 97 -3.54 21.72 1.36
CA PHE A 97 -4.90 21.50 1.85
C PHE A 97 -5.79 22.75 1.83
N LYS A 98 -5.22 23.98 1.74
CA LYS A 98 -6.05 25.19 1.62
C LYS A 98 -6.66 25.32 0.23
N SER A 99 -5.94 24.84 -0.78
CA SER A 99 -6.40 24.82 -2.18
C SER A 99 -7.29 23.62 -2.51
N MET A 100 -7.21 22.56 -1.69
CA MET A 100 -7.96 21.33 -1.88
C MET A 100 -9.19 21.34 -1.00
N GLU A 101 -10.39 21.28 -1.60
CA GLU A 101 -11.64 21.01 -0.87
C GLU A 101 -11.66 19.54 -0.39
N VAL A 102 -10.81 19.21 0.59
CA VAL A 102 -10.75 17.88 1.20
C VAL A 102 -11.70 17.83 2.38
N ASN A 103 -12.77 17.07 2.23
CA ASN A 103 -13.63 16.68 3.34
C ASN A 103 -13.17 15.32 3.88
N PRO A 104 -12.61 15.25 5.11
CA PRO A 104 -12.29 13.97 5.74
C PRO A 104 -13.58 13.26 6.14
N ASP A 105 -13.52 11.94 6.27
CA ASP A 105 -14.68 11.17 6.75
C ASP A 105 -14.81 11.26 8.28
N ILE A 106 -13.67 11.36 8.99
CA ILE A 106 -13.62 11.48 10.44
C ILE A 106 -12.58 12.53 10.84
N GLY A 107 -12.91 13.37 11.82
CA GLY A 107 -12.01 14.37 12.40
C GLY A 107 -12.26 15.78 11.87
N ALA A 108 -11.37 16.70 12.25
CA ALA A 108 -11.45 18.10 11.82
C ALA A 108 -10.98 18.27 10.37
N VAL A 109 -11.14 19.46 9.78
CA VAL A 109 -10.54 19.78 8.48
C VAL A 109 -9.02 19.56 8.53
N PRO A 110 -8.40 18.90 7.52
CA PRO A 110 -6.96 18.61 7.53
C PRO A 110 -6.11 19.85 7.76
N SER A 111 -5.25 19.77 8.78
CA SER A 111 -4.26 20.82 9.06
C SER A 111 -2.95 20.54 8.32
N GLN A 112 -2.15 21.56 8.04
CA GLN A 112 -0.86 21.38 7.37
C GLN A 112 0.15 20.56 8.21
N ARG A 113 0.00 20.56 9.55
CA ARG A 113 0.88 19.82 10.45
C ARG A 113 0.65 18.31 10.38
N TYR A 114 -0.60 17.88 10.46
CA TYR A 114 -0.93 16.44 10.48
C TYR A 114 -1.23 15.91 9.09
N GLY A 115 -1.76 16.76 8.22
CA GLY A 115 -2.27 16.39 6.92
C GLY A 115 -3.52 15.51 7.00
N LEU A 116 -3.62 14.54 6.10
CA LEU A 116 -4.76 13.65 5.95
C LEU A 116 -4.28 12.19 5.91
N THR A 117 -4.76 11.39 6.85
CA THR A 117 -4.42 9.97 7.00
C THR A 117 -5.49 9.08 6.37
N GLY A 118 -5.09 8.09 5.57
CA GLY A 118 -5.99 7.04 5.10
C GLY A 118 -6.04 5.88 6.07
N VAL A 119 -7.22 5.45 6.52
CA VAL A 119 -7.38 4.28 7.41
C VAL A 119 -8.39 3.32 6.78
N GLY A 120 -8.04 2.03 6.65
CA GLY A 120 -8.93 1.14 5.93
C GLY A 120 -8.54 -0.32 5.98
N ALA A 121 -9.35 -1.14 5.31
CA ALA A 121 -9.11 -2.57 5.23
C ALA A 121 -9.45 -3.12 3.85
N SER A 122 -8.57 -3.97 3.34
CA SER A 122 -8.71 -4.60 2.02
C SER A 122 -8.08 -6.00 2.07
N PRO A 123 -8.19 -6.81 1.01
CA PRO A 123 -7.23 -7.87 0.79
C PRO A 123 -5.79 -7.32 0.83
N TYR A 124 -4.83 -8.21 1.05
CA TYR A 124 -3.43 -7.82 1.27
C TYR A 124 -2.87 -7.09 0.05
N VAL A 125 -2.07 -6.05 0.28
CA VAL A 125 -1.36 -5.32 -0.78
C VAL A 125 0.14 -5.53 -0.60
N MET A 126 0.77 -6.19 -1.57
CA MET A 126 2.22 -6.37 -1.63
C MET A 126 2.85 -5.19 -2.38
N ASN A 127 4.08 -4.79 -2.02
CA ASN A 127 4.81 -3.77 -2.77
C ASN A 127 6.08 -4.37 -3.38
N CYS A 128 6.25 -4.19 -4.68
CA CYS A 128 7.38 -4.68 -5.47
C CYS A 128 7.93 -3.54 -6.34
N ASN A 129 9.18 -3.17 -6.14
CA ASN A 129 9.85 -2.13 -6.91
C ASN A 129 10.84 -2.77 -7.87
N VAL A 130 10.85 -2.34 -9.13
CA VAL A 130 11.83 -2.78 -10.13
C VAL A 130 12.60 -1.57 -10.64
N THR A 131 13.92 -1.59 -10.45
CA THR A 131 14.82 -0.54 -10.92
C THR A 131 15.26 -0.84 -12.36
N ILE A 132 15.12 0.14 -13.25
CA ILE A 132 15.59 0.09 -14.64
C ILE A 132 16.82 1.01 -14.81
N ASP A 133 17.76 0.61 -15.64
CA ASP A 133 19.02 1.32 -15.86
C ASP A 133 18.87 2.49 -16.85
N SER A 134 18.08 3.48 -16.45
CA SER A 134 17.80 4.68 -17.24
C SER A 134 17.56 5.88 -16.34
N GLN A 135 17.81 7.08 -16.87
CA GLN A 135 17.43 8.36 -16.25
C GLN A 135 16.32 9.07 -17.03
N ASP A 136 15.85 8.49 -18.13
CA ASP A 136 14.75 9.04 -18.90
C ASP A 136 13.40 8.75 -18.24
N MET A 137 12.92 9.74 -17.50
CA MET A 137 11.64 9.68 -16.80
C MET A 137 10.44 9.51 -17.74
N ALA A 138 10.53 9.88 -19.01
CA ALA A 138 9.45 9.65 -19.97
C ALA A 138 9.28 8.14 -20.21
N THR A 139 10.38 7.46 -20.56
CA THR A 139 10.40 6.00 -20.72
C THR A 139 9.96 5.27 -19.45
N GLY A 140 10.44 5.70 -18.27
CA GLY A 140 10.02 5.12 -16.99
C GLY A 140 8.51 5.24 -16.74
N LYS A 141 7.92 6.40 -17.04
CA LYS A 141 6.47 6.61 -16.92
C LYS A 141 5.67 5.77 -17.92
N ASP A 142 6.18 5.58 -19.13
CA ASP A 142 5.50 4.76 -20.14
C ASP A 142 5.52 3.28 -19.77
N ILE A 143 6.63 2.76 -19.25
CA ILE A 143 6.72 1.40 -18.69
C ILE A 143 5.76 1.24 -17.51
N ALA A 144 5.79 2.19 -16.56
CA ALA A 144 4.89 2.17 -15.40
C ALA A 144 3.42 2.17 -15.85
N ARG A 145 3.04 3.00 -16.82
CA ARG A 145 1.70 2.98 -17.40
C ARG A 145 1.40 1.61 -17.98
N ALA A 146 2.22 1.09 -18.88
CA ALA A 146 1.95 -0.16 -19.60
C ALA A 146 1.63 -1.36 -18.69
N ILE A 147 2.32 -1.51 -17.55
CA ILE A 147 2.11 -2.64 -16.63
C ILE A 147 0.88 -2.49 -15.71
N ARG A 148 0.35 -1.28 -15.54
CA ARG A 148 -0.80 -1.02 -14.64
C ARG A 148 -2.02 -1.86 -15.05
N GLY A 149 -2.65 -2.52 -14.10
CA GLY A 149 -3.79 -3.42 -14.33
C GLY A 149 -5.04 -2.78 -14.93
N SER A 150 -5.11 -1.45 -15.01
CA SER A 150 -6.17 -0.74 -15.74
C SER A 150 -5.97 -0.74 -17.26
N ASN A 151 -4.81 -1.18 -17.76
CA ASN A 151 -4.52 -1.27 -19.19
C ASN A 151 -4.82 -2.68 -19.72
N THR A 152 -5.17 -2.77 -21.01
CA THR A 152 -5.58 -4.02 -21.68
C THR A 152 -4.54 -5.13 -21.60
N ARG A 153 -3.24 -4.79 -21.55
CA ARG A 153 -2.12 -5.74 -21.40
C ARG A 153 -1.41 -5.60 -20.05
N GLY A 154 -2.03 -4.90 -19.12
CA GLY A 154 -1.51 -4.71 -17.77
C GLY A 154 -1.70 -5.95 -16.90
N LEU A 155 -1.06 -5.94 -15.74
CA LEU A 155 -1.16 -7.02 -14.75
C LEU A 155 -2.27 -6.68 -13.75
N LYS A 156 -3.27 -7.56 -13.61
CA LYS A 156 -4.45 -7.32 -12.76
C LYS A 156 -4.01 -7.03 -11.32
N GLY A 157 -4.61 -6.02 -10.69
CA GLY A 157 -4.28 -5.60 -9.33
C GLY A 157 -2.99 -4.78 -9.19
N VAL A 158 -2.22 -4.59 -10.27
CA VAL A 158 -0.96 -3.82 -10.22
C VAL A 158 -1.22 -2.32 -10.46
N GLN A 159 -0.73 -1.49 -9.54
CA GLN A 159 -0.68 -0.05 -9.64
C GLN A 159 0.76 0.40 -9.57
N THR A 160 1.11 1.42 -10.36
CA THR A 160 2.52 1.76 -10.57
C THR A 160 2.78 3.24 -10.60
N MET A 161 3.98 3.61 -10.17
CA MET A 161 4.56 4.94 -10.33
C MET A 161 6.05 4.79 -10.68
N ALA A 162 6.60 5.79 -11.39
CA ALA A 162 8.02 5.83 -11.73
C ALA A 162 8.68 6.99 -10.98
N PHE A 163 9.83 6.73 -10.35
CA PHE A 163 10.58 7.70 -9.56
C PHE A 163 12.07 7.69 -9.93
N PRO A 164 12.78 8.83 -9.86
CA PRO A 164 14.24 8.82 -9.86
C PRO A 164 14.76 8.06 -8.63
N HIS A 165 15.78 7.22 -8.82
CA HIS A 165 16.37 6.42 -7.75
C HIS A 165 17.86 6.18 -8.02
N ASN A 166 18.76 6.85 -7.29
CA ASN A 166 20.22 6.63 -7.35
C ASN A 166 20.81 6.67 -8.77
N GLY A 167 20.46 7.68 -9.57
CA GLY A 167 20.92 7.82 -10.96
C GLY A 167 20.27 6.81 -11.93
N LYS A 168 19.22 6.14 -11.50
CA LYS A 168 18.36 5.22 -12.26
C LYS A 168 16.89 5.60 -12.08
N ILE A 169 15.98 4.75 -12.57
CA ILE A 169 14.55 4.89 -12.34
C ILE A 169 14.03 3.66 -11.61
N GLU A 170 13.23 3.89 -10.58
CA GLU A 170 12.49 2.85 -9.89
C GLU A 170 11.02 2.86 -10.35
N ILE A 171 10.54 1.71 -10.80
CA ILE A 171 9.13 1.45 -11.07
C ILE A 171 8.55 0.81 -9.81
N ALA A 172 7.92 1.63 -8.97
CA ALA A 172 7.27 1.18 -7.75
C ALA A 172 5.90 0.57 -8.07
N CYS A 173 5.66 -0.65 -7.62
CA CYS A 173 4.41 -1.37 -7.87
C CYS A 173 3.69 -1.73 -6.56
N ASN A 174 2.47 -1.23 -6.38
CA ASN A 174 1.53 -1.75 -5.39
C ASN A 174 0.70 -2.86 -6.04
N VAL A 175 0.63 -4.02 -5.41
CA VAL A 175 0.02 -5.24 -5.95
C VAL A 175 -1.14 -5.63 -5.06
N GLU A 176 -2.33 -5.22 -5.45
CA GLU A 176 -3.57 -5.51 -4.73
C GLU A 176 -3.99 -6.96 -4.96
N SER A 177 -4.25 -7.67 -3.87
CA SER A 177 -4.88 -8.98 -3.96
C SER A 177 -6.36 -8.83 -4.31
N PHE A 178 -6.88 -9.77 -5.09
CA PHE A 178 -8.29 -9.82 -5.47
C PHE A 178 -8.85 -11.21 -5.18
N GLU A 179 -10.14 -11.29 -4.87
CA GLU A 179 -10.82 -12.57 -4.64
C GLU A 179 -10.98 -13.31 -5.99
N ASP A 180 -10.56 -14.58 -6.03
CA ASP A 180 -10.72 -15.46 -7.20
C ASP A 180 -12.05 -16.20 -7.06
N GLN A 181 -13.14 -15.57 -7.53
CA GLN A 181 -14.50 -16.10 -7.38
C GLN A 181 -14.74 -17.40 -8.17
N ASP A 182 -13.98 -17.64 -9.25
CA ASP A 182 -14.18 -18.78 -10.15
C ASP A 182 -13.08 -19.84 -10.03
N ASN A 183 -12.14 -19.68 -9.09
CA ASN A 183 -10.95 -20.54 -8.93
C ASN A 183 -10.12 -20.68 -10.22
N THR A 184 -10.31 -19.77 -11.18
CA THR A 184 -9.76 -19.86 -12.54
C THR A 184 -8.24 -19.68 -12.57
N MET A 185 -7.69 -19.00 -11.57
CA MET A 185 -6.26 -18.70 -11.50
C MET A 185 -5.47 -19.73 -10.69
N THR A 186 -6.17 -20.65 -10.00
CA THR A 186 -5.54 -21.77 -9.27
C THR A 186 -5.08 -22.93 -10.18
N ALA A 187 -5.41 -22.89 -11.47
CA ALA A 187 -5.23 -24.04 -12.36
C ALA A 187 -3.91 -24.07 -13.14
N HIS A 188 -3.07 -23.02 -13.12
CA HIS A 188 -1.84 -23.00 -13.92
C HIS A 188 -0.67 -22.36 -13.17
N GLU A 189 0.35 -23.17 -12.85
CA GLU A 189 1.67 -22.73 -12.35
C GLU A 189 2.33 -21.68 -13.28
N ASP A 190 1.94 -21.64 -14.56
CA ASP A 190 2.41 -20.69 -15.57
C ASP A 190 1.65 -19.34 -15.61
N SER A 191 0.64 -19.12 -14.76
CA SER A 191 -0.18 -17.90 -14.82
C SER A 191 0.57 -16.64 -14.33
N GLY A 192 1.61 -16.81 -13.50
CA GLY A 192 2.32 -15.71 -12.86
C GLY A 192 1.62 -15.11 -11.63
N TYR A 193 0.54 -15.73 -11.16
CA TYR A 193 -0.20 -15.34 -9.96
C TYR A 193 0.09 -16.29 -8.80
N ILE A 194 0.09 -15.75 -7.59
CA ILE A 194 0.19 -16.49 -6.32
C ILE A 194 -1.12 -16.33 -5.58
N SER A 195 -1.60 -17.41 -4.97
CA SER A 195 -2.84 -17.41 -4.20
C SER A 195 -2.61 -17.70 -2.71
N TYR A 196 -3.45 -17.12 -1.87
CA TYR A 196 -3.51 -17.42 -0.44
C TYR A 196 -4.98 -17.49 0.02
N CYS A 197 -5.24 -18.25 1.09
CA CYS A 197 -6.59 -18.46 1.59
C CYS A 197 -6.76 -17.88 3.00
N VAL A 198 -7.87 -17.17 3.22
CA VAL A 198 -8.29 -16.71 4.54
C VAL A 198 -9.77 -17.01 4.72
N LEU A 199 -10.11 -17.76 5.78
CA LEU A 199 -11.49 -18.17 6.09
C LEU A 199 -12.23 -18.82 4.90
N GLY A 200 -11.53 -19.63 4.11
CA GLY A 200 -12.10 -20.31 2.93
C GLY A 200 -12.24 -19.43 1.69
N LYS A 201 -11.95 -18.12 1.76
CA LYS A 201 -11.87 -17.25 0.59
C LYS A 201 -10.46 -17.28 0.00
N THR A 202 -10.36 -17.53 -1.30
CA THR A 202 -9.10 -17.51 -2.05
C THR A 202 -8.85 -16.12 -2.62
N PHE A 203 -7.69 -15.55 -2.32
CA PHE A 203 -7.20 -14.32 -2.89
C PHE A 203 -5.98 -14.59 -3.75
N SER A 204 -5.85 -13.87 -4.86
CA SER A 204 -4.72 -13.97 -5.77
C SER A 204 -4.07 -12.61 -5.99
N TYR A 205 -2.77 -12.62 -6.23
CA TYR A 205 -1.97 -11.44 -6.56
C TYR A 205 -0.85 -11.82 -7.53
N VAL A 206 -0.30 -10.84 -8.25
CA VAL A 206 0.78 -11.08 -9.23
C VAL A 206 2.09 -11.31 -8.51
N SER A 207 2.86 -12.33 -8.91
CA SER A 207 4.16 -12.63 -8.32
C SER A 207 5.20 -11.51 -8.58
N PRO A 208 6.15 -11.27 -7.67
CA PRO A 208 7.28 -10.37 -7.92
C PRO A 208 8.05 -10.72 -9.20
N GLN A 209 8.22 -12.02 -9.49
CA GLN A 209 8.93 -12.52 -10.67
C GLN A 209 8.19 -12.15 -11.97
N SER A 210 6.87 -12.24 -11.99
CA SER A 210 6.06 -11.84 -13.14
C SER A 210 6.08 -10.32 -13.36
N ILE A 211 6.11 -9.53 -12.29
CA ILE A 211 6.28 -8.07 -12.37
C ILE A 211 7.64 -7.73 -12.97
N GLU A 212 8.72 -8.32 -12.45
CA GLU A 212 10.07 -8.12 -12.99
C GLU A 212 10.17 -8.55 -14.46
N ALA A 213 9.66 -9.73 -14.80
CA ALA A 213 9.70 -10.24 -16.16
C ALA A 213 8.97 -9.32 -17.15
N GLN A 214 7.80 -8.80 -16.77
CA GLN A 214 7.03 -7.88 -17.60
C GLN A 214 7.72 -6.52 -17.74
N ILE A 215 8.28 -5.96 -16.66
CA ILE A 215 9.05 -4.71 -16.71
C ILE A 215 10.30 -4.89 -17.55
N LYS A 216 11.02 -6.00 -17.40
CA LYS A 216 12.21 -6.32 -18.18
C LYS A 216 11.90 -6.40 -19.67
N LYS A 217 10.80 -7.07 -20.04
CA LYS A 217 10.34 -7.13 -21.42
C LYS A 217 10.05 -5.73 -21.97
N LEU A 218 9.26 -4.92 -21.26
CA LEU A 218 8.93 -3.55 -21.68
C LEU A 218 10.17 -2.66 -21.76
N ALA A 219 11.12 -2.78 -20.84
CA ALA A 219 12.37 -2.01 -20.86
C ALA A 219 13.27 -2.42 -22.03
N SER A 220 13.28 -3.70 -22.41
CA SER A 220 14.07 -4.20 -23.54
C SER A 220 13.63 -3.62 -24.89
N ASP A 221 12.35 -3.26 -25.03
CA ASP A 221 11.84 -2.55 -26.22
C ASP A 221 12.50 -1.17 -26.42
N TYR A 222 13.07 -0.60 -25.34
CA TYR A 222 13.84 0.65 -25.34
C TYR A 222 15.36 0.42 -25.26
N GLY A 223 15.84 -0.83 -25.29
CA GLY A 223 17.25 -1.17 -25.08
C GLY A 223 17.75 -0.96 -23.64
N ILE A 224 16.85 -0.91 -22.65
CA ILE A 224 17.16 -0.67 -21.24
C ILE A 224 17.18 -1.99 -20.46
N ASN A 225 18.17 -2.18 -19.59
CA ASN A 225 18.25 -3.33 -18.70
C ASN A 225 17.55 -3.08 -17.36
N THR A 226 17.05 -4.13 -16.72
CA THR A 226 16.67 -4.09 -15.29
C THR A 226 17.90 -4.26 -14.42
N ALA A 227 17.95 -3.53 -13.30
CA ALA A 227 19.08 -3.55 -12.37
C ALA A 227 18.79 -4.35 -11.10
N ARG A 228 17.59 -4.21 -10.54
CA ARG A 228 17.20 -4.78 -9.25
C ARG A 228 15.69 -4.92 -9.14
N THR A 229 15.25 -5.96 -8.45
CA THR A 229 13.89 -6.07 -7.90
C THR A 229 13.97 -6.05 -6.38
N ALA A 230 13.08 -5.29 -5.74
CA ALA A 230 12.99 -5.15 -4.30
C ALA A 230 11.56 -5.34 -3.82
N LEU A 231 11.36 -6.27 -2.90
CA LEU A 231 10.12 -6.35 -2.15
C LEU A 231 10.15 -5.31 -1.03
N VAL A 232 9.16 -4.41 -0.98
CA VAL A 232 9.02 -3.43 0.10
C VAL A 232 8.03 -4.00 1.12
N GLY A 233 8.57 -4.55 2.21
CA GLY A 233 7.79 -5.28 3.21
C GLY A 233 7.82 -6.79 2.97
N PHE A 234 6.65 -7.42 2.94
CA PHE A 234 6.49 -8.87 2.91
C PHE A 234 5.40 -9.30 1.93
N THR A 235 5.56 -10.49 1.36
CA THR A 235 4.43 -11.21 0.75
C THR A 235 3.39 -11.58 1.83
N PRO A 236 2.13 -11.89 1.46
CA PRO A 236 1.12 -12.34 2.42
C PRO A 236 1.59 -13.53 3.29
N GLU A 237 2.26 -14.50 2.67
CA GLU A 237 2.74 -15.71 3.34
C GLU A 237 3.91 -15.40 4.29
N GLU A 238 4.91 -14.63 3.85
CA GLU A 238 6.01 -14.20 4.72
C GLU A 238 5.52 -13.37 5.89
N CYS A 239 4.55 -12.48 5.66
CA CYS A 239 3.93 -11.65 6.70
C CYS A 239 3.27 -12.53 7.77
N LYS A 240 2.44 -13.50 7.33
CA LYS A 240 1.77 -14.47 8.20
C LYS A 240 2.78 -15.30 9.00
N HIS A 241 3.83 -15.81 8.35
CA HIS A 241 4.88 -16.60 9.01
C HIS A 241 5.63 -15.78 10.05
N CYS A 242 6.05 -14.55 9.72
CA CYS A 242 6.74 -13.66 10.64
C CYS A 242 5.87 -13.31 11.85
N ALA A 243 4.61 -12.94 11.62
CA ALA A 243 3.67 -12.61 12.69
C ALA A 243 3.41 -13.82 13.62
N THR A 244 3.17 -15.00 13.04
CA THR A 244 2.93 -16.23 13.81
C THR A 244 4.15 -16.62 14.64
N TYR A 245 5.35 -16.52 14.07
CA TYR A 245 6.59 -16.79 14.77
C TYR A 245 6.82 -15.83 15.93
N ALA A 246 6.70 -14.51 15.68
CA ALA A 246 6.89 -13.48 16.70
C ALA A 246 5.92 -13.65 17.87
N LEU A 247 4.63 -13.91 17.59
CA LEU A 247 3.63 -14.17 18.61
C LEU A 247 3.94 -15.44 19.41
N LYS A 248 4.30 -16.54 18.75
CA LYS A 248 4.65 -17.81 19.41
C LYS A 248 5.90 -17.67 20.32
N LYS A 249 6.82 -16.77 19.97
CA LYS A 249 8.06 -16.54 20.70
C LYS A 249 7.99 -15.36 21.68
N GLY A 250 6.87 -14.64 21.74
CA GLY A 250 6.72 -13.45 22.59
C GLY A 250 7.64 -12.30 22.18
N ILE A 251 7.98 -12.17 20.89
CA ILE A 251 8.90 -11.14 20.40
C ILE A 251 8.10 -9.90 19.99
N GLY A 252 8.09 -8.87 20.85
CA GLY A 252 7.41 -7.59 20.58
C GLY A 252 8.12 -6.69 19.57
N GLU A 253 9.44 -6.83 19.42
CA GLU A 253 10.27 -5.98 18.55
C GLU A 253 10.89 -6.76 17.39
N PHE A 254 10.12 -7.69 16.81
CA PHE A 254 10.62 -8.57 15.74
C PHE A 254 11.21 -7.79 14.56
N TRP A 255 10.70 -6.58 14.32
CA TRP A 255 11.21 -5.65 13.31
C TRP A 255 12.68 -5.24 13.53
N ARG A 256 13.18 -5.15 14.78
CA ARG A 256 14.60 -4.85 15.06
C ARG A 256 15.54 -6.00 14.74
N MET A 257 15.02 -7.23 14.71
CA MET A 257 15.82 -8.44 14.52
C MET A 257 16.12 -8.73 13.05
N ARG A 258 15.32 -8.21 12.11
CA ARG A 258 15.63 -8.29 10.68
C ARG A 258 16.56 -7.15 10.30
N GLY A 259 17.84 -7.46 10.10
CA GLY A 259 18.75 -6.58 9.36
C GLY A 259 18.32 -6.53 7.89
N GLY A 260 17.65 -5.45 7.48
CA GLY A 260 17.19 -5.23 6.13
C GLY A 260 16.44 -3.90 6.07
N MET A 261 16.74 -3.09 5.05
CA MET A 261 16.24 -1.73 4.88
C MET A 261 14.72 -1.65 5.06
N PHE A 262 14.30 -0.96 6.13
CA PHE A 262 12.97 -0.38 6.22
C PHE A 262 12.98 0.92 5.42
N MET A 263 12.77 0.79 4.11
CA MET A 263 12.95 1.82 3.07
C MET A 263 14.38 2.33 2.90
#